data_AF-A0A957K578-F1
#
_entry.id   AF-A0A957K578-F1
#
_cell.length_a   1.000
_cell.length_b   1.000
_cell.length_c   1.000
_cell.angle_alpha   90.00
_cell.angle_beta   90.00
_cell.angle_gamma   90.00
#
_symmetry.space_group_name_H-M   'P 1'
#
loop_
_entity.id
_entity.type
_entity.pdbx_description
1 polymer ?
#
loop_
_entity_poly.entity_id
_entity_poly.type
_entity_poly.pdbx_seq_one_letter_code
_entity_poly.pdbx_strand_id
1 'polypeptide(L)'
;MNKKYPLFSHRGPLRLLLPLLLLILLVPAGVGLAQTNPLPGSVTVAGTIQSVLGCPGDWQPECQDTGLNFDPDSNIWLRSWVLPAGSYEYKAALNGSWDLNYGLGAEPGGPNIPLELSEETRVTFYFDYNSGWITDDVNSIIATVPGSFQDDVGCPGEWAPDCMRSWLQDPDGDGIYVYETTYIGAGSY
;
A
#
# COMPACT_ATOMS: atom_id res chain seq x y z
N MET A 1 -30.35 -63.87 -61.97
CA MET A 1 -29.18 -64.78 -62.06
C MET A 1 -28.48 -64.81 -60.71
N ASN A 2 -28.49 -65.97 -60.07
CA ASN A 2 -27.87 -66.26 -58.77
C ASN A 2 -26.34 -66.18 -58.82
N LYS A 3 -25.71 -65.60 -57.80
CA LYS A 3 -24.37 -65.95 -57.29
C LYS A 3 -24.24 -65.37 -55.88
N LYS A 4 -24.52 -66.14 -54.82
CA LYS A 4 -23.56 -66.96 -54.05
C LYS A 4 -22.28 -66.20 -53.64
N TYR A 5 -22.25 -65.78 -52.37
CA TYR A 5 -21.02 -65.65 -51.57
C TYR A 5 -20.43 -67.05 -51.34
N PRO A 6 -19.09 -67.22 -51.18
CA PRO A 6 -18.55 -67.16 -49.82
C PRO A 6 -17.06 -66.76 -49.65
N LEU A 7 -16.77 -66.40 -48.39
CA LEU A 7 -15.53 -66.57 -47.60
C LEU A 7 -14.25 -65.83 -48.00
N PHE A 8 -13.94 -64.76 -47.25
CA PHE A 8 -12.55 -64.38 -46.94
C PHE A 8 -12.39 -64.00 -45.45
N SER A 9 -11.67 -64.87 -44.76
CA SER A 9 -10.65 -64.65 -43.71
C SER A 9 -10.70 -63.35 -42.88
N HIS A 10 -11.01 -63.51 -41.59
CA HIS A 10 -10.71 -62.56 -40.51
C HIS A 10 -9.21 -62.23 -40.43
N ARG A 11 -8.87 -60.94 -40.54
CA ARG A 11 -7.73 -60.33 -39.85
C ARG A 11 -8.16 -58.95 -39.35
N GLY A 12 -8.42 -58.86 -38.03
CA GLY A 12 -8.79 -57.60 -37.39
C GLY A 12 -7.65 -56.58 -37.44
N PRO A 13 -7.93 -55.28 -37.58
CA PRO A 13 -6.91 -54.26 -37.47
C PRO A 13 -6.50 -54.09 -36.01
N LEU A 14 -5.20 -54.28 -35.74
CA LEU A 14 -4.54 -53.96 -34.49
C LEU A 14 -4.71 -52.45 -34.23
N ARG A 15 -5.62 -52.08 -33.31
CA ARG A 15 -5.79 -50.70 -32.85
C ARG A 15 -4.59 -50.32 -31.99
N LEU A 16 -3.65 -49.57 -32.56
CA LEU A 16 -2.62 -48.87 -31.79
C LEU A 16 -3.30 -47.73 -31.02
N LEU A 17 -3.49 -47.90 -29.71
CA LEU A 17 -3.82 -46.81 -28.80
C LEU A 17 -2.53 -46.01 -28.54
N LEU A 18 -2.44 -44.81 -29.11
CA LEU A 18 -1.43 -43.81 -28.74
C LEU A 18 -1.75 -43.31 -27.31
N PRO A 19 -0.83 -43.35 -26.34
CA PRO A 19 -1.04 -42.67 -25.07
C PRO A 19 -0.86 -41.16 -25.30
N LEU A 20 -1.89 -40.38 -24.98
CA LEU A 20 -1.82 -38.92 -24.92
C LEU A 20 -0.94 -38.56 -23.70
N LEU A 21 0.32 -38.24 -23.96
CA LEU A 21 1.27 -37.79 -22.93
C LEU A 21 0.88 -36.37 -22.51
N LEU A 22 0.22 -36.22 -21.36
CA LEU A 22 -0.08 -34.93 -20.76
C LEU A 22 1.21 -34.35 -20.18
N LEU A 23 1.82 -33.38 -20.87
CA LEU A 23 2.99 -32.67 -20.40
C LEU A 23 2.54 -31.69 -19.30
N ILE A 24 2.66 -32.09 -18.03
CA ILE A 24 2.49 -31.18 -16.90
C ILE A 24 3.71 -30.25 -16.89
N LEU A 25 3.52 -29.01 -17.34
CA LEU A 25 4.48 -27.93 -17.11
C LEU A 25 4.53 -27.67 -15.61
N LEU A 26 5.58 -28.14 -14.93
CA LEU A 26 5.97 -27.60 -13.63
C LEU A 26 6.32 -26.13 -13.85
N VAL A 27 5.37 -25.24 -13.58
CA VAL A 27 5.69 -23.83 -13.32
C VAL A 27 6.45 -23.85 -12.00
N PRO A 28 7.74 -23.44 -11.94
CA PRO A 28 8.38 -23.22 -10.66
C PRO A 28 7.55 -22.12 -9.98
N ALA A 29 7.03 -22.40 -8.79
CA ALA A 29 6.55 -21.35 -7.91
C ALA A 29 7.75 -20.43 -7.65
N GLY A 30 7.84 -19.34 -8.42
CA GLY A 30 8.79 -18.28 -8.14
C GLY A 30 8.45 -17.79 -6.75
N VAL A 31 9.38 -17.97 -5.81
CA VAL A 31 9.32 -17.31 -4.52
C VAL A 31 9.32 -15.82 -4.85
N GLY A 32 8.17 -15.18 -4.77
CA GLY A 32 8.07 -13.73 -4.90
C GLY A 32 8.86 -13.15 -3.75
N LEU A 33 10.07 -12.65 -4.02
CA LEU A 33 10.73 -11.76 -3.09
C LEU A 33 9.81 -10.54 -2.99
N ALA A 34 9.22 -10.30 -1.82
CA ALA A 34 8.57 -9.03 -1.53
C ALA A 34 9.56 -7.92 -1.94
N GLN A 35 9.18 -7.10 -2.93
CA GLN A 35 10.00 -5.96 -3.32
C GLN A 35 9.94 -4.98 -2.15
N THR A 36 10.94 -5.04 -1.27
CA THR A 36 11.15 -3.95 -0.33
C THR A 36 11.73 -2.80 -1.14
N ASN A 37 10.87 -1.92 -1.65
CA ASN A 37 11.35 -0.63 -2.14
C ASN A 37 12.13 0.02 -0.99
N PRO A 38 13.39 0.43 -1.19
CA PRO A 38 14.14 1.07 -0.13
C PRO A 38 13.36 2.30 0.34
N LEU A 39 13.30 2.50 1.65
CA LEU A 39 12.67 3.68 2.23
C LEU A 39 13.30 4.95 1.63
N PRO A 40 12.51 6.00 1.37
CA PRO A 40 13.07 7.28 0.96
C PRO A 40 13.98 7.84 2.06
N GLY A 41 14.98 8.63 1.67
CA GLY A 41 15.86 9.33 2.62
C GLY A 41 15.16 10.46 3.36
N SER A 42 14.08 11.01 2.79
CA SER A 42 13.22 12.00 3.44
C SER A 42 11.81 12.01 2.87
N VAL A 43 10.85 12.45 3.69
CA VAL A 43 9.49 12.78 3.29
C VAL A 43 9.19 14.19 3.78
N THR A 44 8.87 15.09 2.86
CA THR A 44 8.51 16.48 3.17
C THR A 44 7.04 16.68 2.88
N VAL A 45 6.30 17.25 3.84
CA VAL A 45 4.95 17.76 3.57
C VAL A 45 5.10 19.10 2.87
N ALA A 46 5.01 19.09 1.55
CA ALA A 46 5.21 20.25 0.70
C ALA A 46 3.87 20.84 0.27
N GLY A 47 3.69 22.15 0.45
CA GLY A 47 2.39 22.80 0.30
C GLY A 47 2.35 24.21 0.85
N THR A 48 1.15 24.78 0.96
CA THR A 48 0.93 26.13 1.51
C THR A 48 1.06 26.19 3.04
N ILE A 49 1.21 25.04 3.70
CA ILE A 49 1.55 24.96 5.13
C ILE A 49 2.99 25.44 5.42
N GLN A 50 3.86 25.48 4.42
CA GLN A 50 5.29 25.60 4.63
C GLN A 50 5.69 27.01 5.08
N SER A 51 5.14 28.06 4.47
CA SER A 51 5.48 29.43 4.87
C SER A 51 5.08 29.73 6.32
N VAL A 52 3.98 29.15 6.81
CA VAL A 52 3.54 29.33 8.20
C VAL A 52 4.31 28.46 9.20
N LEU A 53 5.00 27.43 8.72
CA LEU A 53 5.82 26.51 9.53
C LEU A 53 7.33 26.82 9.48
N GLY A 54 7.73 27.91 8.84
CA GLY A 54 9.10 28.44 8.88
C GLY A 54 9.92 28.25 7.61
N CYS A 55 9.40 27.54 6.61
CA CYS A 55 10.07 27.44 5.31
C CYS A 55 10.17 28.81 4.62
N PRO A 56 11.21 29.04 3.78
CA PRO A 56 11.35 30.27 3.00
C PRO A 56 10.18 30.59 2.07
N GLY A 57 9.37 29.58 1.73
CA GLY A 57 8.14 29.73 0.97
C GLY A 57 7.38 28.41 0.85
N ASP A 58 6.32 28.42 0.06
CA ASP A 58 5.48 27.25 -0.20
C ASP A 58 6.02 26.38 -1.33
N TRP A 59 5.59 25.12 -1.35
CA TRP A 59 5.90 24.13 -2.39
C TRP A 59 7.40 23.85 -2.58
N GLN A 60 8.13 23.80 -1.47
CA GLN A 60 9.58 23.53 -1.39
C GLN A 60 9.84 22.11 -0.87
N PRO A 61 9.97 21.10 -1.75
CA PRO A 61 10.19 19.71 -1.32
C PRO A 61 11.48 19.54 -0.50
N GLU A 62 12.47 20.40 -0.71
CA GLU A 62 13.75 20.42 -0.01
C GLU A 62 13.70 21.06 1.40
N CYS A 63 12.61 21.74 1.76
CA CYS A 63 12.50 22.41 3.06
C CYS A 63 12.34 21.37 4.18
N GLN A 64 13.32 21.31 5.08
CA GLN A 64 13.34 20.34 6.18
C GLN A 64 12.40 20.68 7.34
N ASP A 65 11.93 21.94 7.45
CA ASP A 65 11.07 22.37 8.56
C ASP A 65 9.73 21.62 8.57
N THR A 66 9.25 21.21 7.38
CA THR A 66 8.06 20.36 7.19
C THR A 66 8.41 18.90 6.84
N GLY A 67 9.62 18.44 7.15
CA GLY A 67 10.00 17.04 7.08
C GLY A 67 9.30 16.19 8.14
N LEU A 68 8.80 15.02 7.74
CA LEU A 68 8.26 13.99 8.64
C LEU A 68 9.38 13.18 9.29
N ASN A 69 9.11 12.59 10.45
CA ASN A 69 10.02 11.65 11.10
C ASN A 69 9.60 10.22 10.78
N PHE A 70 10.55 9.37 10.39
CA PHE A 70 10.28 7.95 10.26
C PHE A 70 10.19 7.29 11.63
N ASP A 71 9.08 6.61 11.89
CA ASP A 71 8.90 5.73 13.03
C ASP A 71 9.15 4.27 12.60
N PRO A 72 10.28 3.66 13.02
CA PRO A 72 10.61 2.29 12.64
C PRO A 72 9.70 1.24 13.30
N ASP A 73 9.09 1.55 14.43
CA ASP A 73 8.20 0.61 15.14
C ASP A 73 6.87 0.50 14.39
N SER A 74 6.40 1.60 13.81
CA SER A 74 5.19 1.67 12.98
C SER A 74 5.42 1.46 11.48
N ASN A 75 6.65 1.61 11.01
CA ASN A 75 7.02 1.66 9.59
C ASN A 75 6.27 2.74 8.78
N ILE A 76 6.02 3.89 9.39
CA ILE A 76 5.40 5.06 8.74
C ILE A 76 6.19 6.32 9.04
N TRP A 77 5.93 7.38 8.29
CA TRP A 77 6.46 8.70 8.54
C TRP A 77 5.37 9.57 9.16
N LEU A 78 5.67 10.28 10.23
CA LEU A 78 4.70 11.17 10.86
C LEU A 78 5.36 12.34 11.59
N ARG A 79 4.60 13.43 11.72
CA ARG A 79 4.96 14.57 12.57
C ARG A 79 3.74 15.46 12.79
N SER A 80 3.69 16.10 13.95
CA SER A 80 2.67 17.09 14.27
C SER A 80 3.23 18.50 14.23
N TRP A 81 2.41 19.44 13.74
CA TRP A 81 2.66 20.87 13.84
C TRP A 81 1.41 21.59 14.35
N VAL A 82 1.59 22.79 14.90
CA VAL A 82 0.47 23.69 15.20
C VAL A 82 0.31 24.63 14.02
N LEU A 83 -0.86 24.61 13.40
CA LEU A 83 -1.21 25.44 12.24
C LEU A 83 -2.28 26.45 12.65
N PRO A 84 -2.16 27.73 12.26
CA PRO A 84 -3.24 28.71 12.39
C PRO A 84 -4.51 28.30 11.64
N ALA A 85 -5.62 28.97 11.92
CA ALA A 85 -6.82 28.88 11.10
C ALA A 85 -6.51 29.30 9.64
N GLY A 86 -7.04 28.57 8.67
CA GLY A 86 -6.82 28.84 7.26
C GLY A 86 -7.17 27.67 6.34
N SER A 87 -7.05 27.95 5.05
CA SER A 87 -7.21 26.98 3.97
C SER A 87 -5.81 26.65 3.43
N TYR A 88 -5.46 25.37 3.47
CA TYR A 88 -4.16 24.86 3.08
C TYR A 88 -4.28 23.78 2.01
N GLU A 89 -3.19 23.56 1.28
CA GLU A 89 -3.03 22.44 0.37
C GLU A 89 -1.66 21.82 0.55
N TYR A 90 -1.54 20.50 0.40
CA TYR A 90 -0.28 19.81 0.57
C TYR A 90 -0.16 18.49 -0.22
N LYS A 91 1.08 17.98 -0.28
CA LYS A 91 1.49 16.67 -0.81
C LYS A 91 2.67 16.12 0.00
N ALA A 92 2.97 14.84 -0.15
CA ALA A 92 4.24 14.25 0.31
C ALA A 92 5.26 14.26 -0.83
N ALA A 93 6.37 14.99 -0.69
CA ALA A 93 7.49 14.98 -1.63
C ALA A 93 8.65 14.16 -1.07
N LEU A 94 9.27 13.31 -1.88
CA LEU A 94 10.31 12.39 -1.43
C LEU A 94 11.71 12.88 -1.82
N ASN A 95 12.68 12.64 -0.94
CA ASN A 95 14.11 12.90 -1.19
C ASN A 95 14.44 14.36 -1.57
N GLY A 96 13.61 15.32 -1.14
CA GLY A 96 13.84 16.73 -1.40
C GLY A 96 13.59 17.17 -2.84
N SER A 97 12.89 16.37 -3.66
CA SER A 97 12.52 16.73 -5.03
C SER A 97 11.06 16.38 -5.36
N TRP A 98 10.61 16.81 -6.53
CA TRP A 98 9.29 16.45 -7.06
C TRP A 98 9.28 15.17 -7.90
N ASP A 99 10.41 14.48 -8.04
CA ASP A 99 10.54 13.31 -8.92
C ASP A 99 9.59 12.18 -8.51
N LEU A 100 9.48 11.94 -7.20
CA LEU A 100 8.47 11.08 -6.62
C LEU A 100 7.77 11.83 -5.49
N ASN A 101 6.46 11.96 -5.63
CA ASN A 101 5.61 12.62 -4.68
C ASN A 101 4.23 11.97 -4.70
N TYR A 102 3.48 12.09 -3.62
CA TYR A 102 2.14 11.54 -3.47
C TYR A 102 1.17 12.62 -3.04
N GLY A 103 -0.05 12.55 -3.55
CA GLY A 103 -1.12 13.48 -3.23
C GLY A 103 -2.43 12.74 -2.95
N LEU A 104 -3.54 13.38 -3.26
CA LEU A 104 -4.88 12.82 -3.11
C LEU A 104 -4.98 11.48 -3.87
N GLY A 105 -5.66 10.49 -3.28
CA GLY A 105 -5.79 9.16 -3.89
C GLY A 105 -4.60 8.23 -3.67
N ALA A 106 -3.59 8.63 -2.87
CA ALA A 106 -2.31 7.94 -2.74
C ALA A 106 -1.58 7.72 -4.09
N GLU A 107 -1.92 8.53 -5.10
CA GLU A 107 -1.35 8.38 -6.44
C GLU A 107 0.03 9.05 -6.53
N PRO A 108 1.03 8.40 -7.18
CA PRO A 108 2.25 9.08 -7.58
C PRO A 108 1.93 10.28 -8.47
N GLY A 109 2.35 11.47 -8.04
CA GLY A 109 2.04 12.72 -8.74
C GLY A 109 0.58 13.17 -8.60
N GLY A 110 -0.22 12.55 -7.73
CA GLY A 110 -1.65 12.82 -7.56
C GLY A 110 -2.01 14.27 -7.21
N PRO A 111 -3.29 14.66 -7.19
CA PRO A 111 -3.70 16.03 -6.89
C PRO A 111 -3.25 16.54 -5.51
N ASN A 112 -3.31 17.85 -5.29
CA ASN A 112 -3.10 18.43 -3.96
C ASN A 112 -4.20 17.98 -2.98
N ILE A 113 -3.85 17.80 -1.71
CA ILE A 113 -4.82 17.48 -0.64
C ILE A 113 -5.22 18.79 0.06
N PRO A 114 -6.51 19.17 0.07
CA PRO A 114 -6.97 20.34 0.80
C PRO A 114 -7.03 20.06 2.32
N LEU A 115 -6.74 21.07 3.13
CA LEU A 115 -6.85 21.04 4.58
C LEU A 115 -7.45 22.36 5.07
N GLU A 116 -8.63 22.30 5.68
CA GLU A 116 -9.37 23.46 6.16
C GLU A 116 -9.39 23.48 7.68
N LEU A 117 -8.89 24.56 8.28
CA LEU A 117 -8.83 24.75 9.73
C LEU A 117 -9.64 25.98 10.14
N SER A 118 -10.68 25.80 10.94
CA SER A 118 -11.50 26.92 11.45
C SER A 118 -10.84 27.69 12.59
N GLU A 119 -9.86 27.08 13.25
CA GLU A 119 -9.11 27.64 14.37
C GLU A 119 -7.67 27.08 14.38
N GLU A 120 -6.82 27.62 15.26
CA GLU A 120 -5.49 27.07 15.46
C GLU A 120 -5.59 25.62 15.93
N THR A 121 -4.99 24.70 15.16
CA THR A 121 -5.13 23.27 15.37
C THR A 121 -3.75 22.62 15.39
N ARG A 122 -3.53 21.70 16.34
CA ARG A 122 -2.41 20.75 16.23
C ARG A 122 -2.82 19.67 15.25
N VAL A 123 -2.15 19.60 14.10
CA VAL A 123 -2.40 18.63 13.04
C VAL A 123 -1.24 17.66 12.97
N THR A 124 -1.53 16.37 12.93
CA THR A 124 -0.56 15.31 12.68
C THR A 124 -0.70 14.82 11.25
N PHE A 125 0.40 14.81 10.52
CA PHE A 125 0.48 14.27 9.17
C PHE A 125 1.10 12.88 9.21
N TYR A 126 0.58 11.97 8.40
CA TYR A 126 0.97 10.57 8.34
C TYR A 126 1.22 10.16 6.91
N PHE A 127 2.32 9.45 6.65
CA PHE A 127 2.65 8.92 5.34
C PHE A 127 3.12 7.47 5.44
N ASP A 128 2.42 6.59 4.74
CA ASP A 128 2.87 5.22 4.50
C ASP A 128 3.46 5.13 3.08
N TYR A 129 4.76 4.79 3.02
CA TYR A 129 5.45 4.66 1.73
C TYR A 129 5.00 3.43 0.93
N ASN A 130 4.46 2.41 1.59
CA ASN A 130 4.01 1.19 0.92
C ASN A 130 2.76 1.44 0.08
N SER A 131 1.79 2.17 0.63
CA SER A 131 0.56 2.54 -0.08
C SER A 131 0.70 3.85 -0.85
N GLY A 132 1.64 4.72 -0.46
CA GLY A 132 1.73 6.10 -0.95
C GLY A 132 0.73 7.04 -0.28
N TRP A 133 0.01 6.59 0.73
CA TRP A 133 -1.03 7.39 1.36
C TRP A 133 -0.43 8.40 2.33
N ILE A 134 -0.54 9.66 1.96
CA ILE A 134 -0.31 10.82 2.82
C ILE A 134 -1.68 11.35 3.28
N THR A 135 -1.84 11.56 4.58
CA THR A 135 -3.06 12.12 5.16
C THR A 135 -2.78 12.90 6.44
N ASP A 136 -3.83 13.46 7.05
CA ASP A 136 -3.82 14.20 8.30
C ASP A 136 -4.99 13.79 9.23
N ASP A 137 -4.85 14.06 10.52
CA ASP A 137 -5.84 13.73 11.57
C ASP A 137 -7.06 14.66 11.60
N VAL A 138 -7.17 15.62 10.67
CA VAL A 138 -8.35 16.47 10.51
C VAL A 138 -9.27 15.91 9.42
N ASN A 139 -8.71 15.50 8.29
CA ASN A 139 -9.43 14.94 7.15
C ASN A 139 -9.76 13.45 7.30
N SER A 140 -8.97 12.71 8.09
CA SER A 140 -9.09 11.25 8.21
C SER A 140 -9.19 10.77 9.65
N ILE A 141 -9.89 9.65 9.84
CA ILE A 141 -9.85 8.89 11.09
C ILE A 141 -8.57 8.05 11.10
N ILE A 142 -7.72 8.25 12.10
CA ILE A 142 -6.50 7.46 12.27
C ILE A 142 -6.81 6.30 13.22
N ALA A 143 -6.93 5.09 12.69
CA ALA A 143 -7.33 3.89 13.45
C ALA A 143 -6.49 2.67 13.10
N THR A 144 -6.30 1.79 14.07
CA THR A 144 -5.59 0.51 13.91
C THR A 144 -6.54 -0.65 14.19
N VAL A 145 -6.15 -1.85 13.79
CA VAL A 145 -6.83 -3.09 14.17
C VAL A 145 -6.06 -3.76 15.32
N PRO A 146 -6.40 -3.49 16.59
CA PRO A 146 -5.76 -4.18 17.72
C PRO A 146 -6.22 -5.63 17.82
N GLY A 147 -5.30 -6.53 18.17
CA GLY A 147 -5.60 -7.95 18.36
C GLY A 147 -4.36 -8.77 18.67
N SER A 148 -4.52 -10.08 18.90
CA SER A 148 -3.40 -10.97 19.21
C SER A 148 -2.57 -11.40 18.01
N PHE A 149 -2.86 -10.86 16.82
CA PHE A 149 -2.05 -11.06 15.62
C PHE A 149 -0.97 -9.97 15.46
N GLN A 150 -0.96 -8.95 16.32
CA GLN A 150 -0.22 -7.73 16.03
C GLN A 150 1.30 -7.93 16.05
N ASP A 151 1.82 -8.83 16.88
CA ASP A 151 3.23 -9.20 16.85
C ASP A 151 3.62 -9.95 15.56
N ASP A 152 2.73 -10.77 14.99
CA ASP A 152 2.93 -11.41 13.66
C ASP A 152 3.13 -10.36 12.54
N VAL A 153 2.46 -9.19 12.63
CA VAL A 153 2.63 -8.10 11.65
C VAL A 153 3.73 -7.11 12.04
N GLY A 154 4.49 -7.41 13.09
CA GLY A 154 5.70 -6.71 13.53
C GLY A 154 5.51 -5.70 14.64
N CYS A 155 4.33 -5.62 15.27
CA CYS A 155 4.13 -4.76 16.42
C CYS A 155 4.99 -5.24 17.61
N PRO A 156 5.30 -4.35 18.58
CA PRO A 156 6.06 -4.72 19.78
C PRO A 156 5.36 -5.77 20.65
N GLY A 157 4.06 -5.98 20.44
CA GLY A 157 3.26 -7.01 21.11
C GLY A 157 1.84 -7.07 20.57
N GLU A 158 1.07 -7.97 21.18
CA GLU A 158 -0.37 -8.14 20.96
C GLU A 158 -1.19 -7.02 21.63
N TRP A 159 -2.39 -6.77 21.11
CA TRP A 159 -3.33 -5.79 21.68
C TRP A 159 -2.72 -4.40 21.91
N ALA A 160 -1.88 -3.96 20.98
CA ALA A 160 -1.21 -2.66 20.94
C ALA A 160 -1.99 -1.70 20.02
N PRO A 161 -2.97 -0.93 20.54
CA PRO A 161 -3.79 -0.03 19.73
C PRO A 161 -3.01 1.13 19.11
N ASP A 162 -1.85 1.45 19.68
CA ASP A 162 -0.92 2.47 19.19
C ASP A 162 0.00 1.98 18.06
N CYS A 163 0.04 0.67 17.79
CA CYS A 163 0.86 0.12 16.72
C CYS A 163 0.23 0.31 15.34
N MET A 164 0.81 1.23 14.56
CA MET A 164 0.32 1.57 13.22
C MET A 164 0.67 0.55 12.13
N ARG A 165 1.29 -0.59 12.46
CA ARG A 165 1.50 -1.68 11.46
C ARG A 165 0.21 -2.33 10.99
N SER A 166 -0.88 -2.08 11.72
CA SER A 166 -2.25 -2.47 11.39
C SER A 166 -3.13 -1.25 11.08
N TRP A 167 -2.52 -0.16 10.59
CA TRP A 167 -3.21 1.07 10.24
C TRP A 167 -4.24 0.80 9.13
N LEU A 168 -5.50 1.09 9.45
CA LEU A 168 -6.62 1.11 8.53
C LEU A 168 -6.53 2.37 7.65
N GLN A 169 -6.54 2.19 6.33
CA GLN A 169 -6.34 3.28 5.37
C GLN A 169 -7.53 3.43 4.42
N ASP A 170 -7.83 4.66 4.02
CA ASP A 170 -8.92 5.02 3.09
C ASP A 170 -8.39 6.02 2.04
N PRO A 171 -7.53 5.56 1.11
CA PRO A 171 -6.92 6.44 0.11
C PRO A 171 -7.91 6.98 -0.92
N ASP A 172 -9.01 6.28 -1.20
CA ASP A 172 -10.04 6.70 -2.17
C ASP A 172 -11.18 7.53 -1.55
N GLY A 173 -11.23 7.63 -0.21
CA GLY A 173 -12.11 8.53 0.52
C GLY A 173 -13.58 8.09 0.49
N ASP A 174 -13.83 6.78 0.34
CA ASP A 174 -15.18 6.22 0.27
C ASP A 174 -15.78 5.95 1.67
N GLY A 175 -14.98 6.14 2.73
CA GLY A 175 -15.34 5.93 4.12
C GLY A 175 -15.14 4.49 4.60
N ILE A 176 -14.63 3.59 3.75
CA ILE A 176 -14.29 2.21 4.08
C ILE A 176 -12.79 2.11 4.28
N TYR A 177 -12.38 2.03 5.54
CA TYR A 177 -10.97 1.89 5.86
C TYR A 177 -10.56 0.41 5.77
N VAL A 178 -9.45 0.17 5.08
CA VAL A 178 -8.94 -1.16 4.76
C VAL A 178 -7.52 -1.34 5.32
N TYR A 179 -7.29 -2.52 5.90
CA TYR A 179 -5.95 -3.01 6.21
C TYR A 179 -5.82 -4.40 5.62
N GLU A 180 -4.79 -4.62 4.80
CA GLU A 180 -4.48 -5.91 4.19
C GLU A 180 -3.09 -6.37 4.58
N THR A 181 -2.96 -7.66 4.89
CA THR A 181 -1.68 -8.25 5.27
C THR A 181 -1.62 -9.73 4.90
N THR A 182 -0.42 -10.19 4.55
CA THR A 182 -0.11 -11.61 4.36
C THR A 182 0.74 -12.17 5.49
N TYR A 183 1.02 -11.38 6.53
CA TYR A 183 1.93 -11.76 7.61
C TYR A 183 1.24 -12.54 8.74
N ILE A 184 -0.09 -12.56 8.78
CA ILE A 184 -0.85 -13.32 9.78
C ILE A 184 -0.95 -14.79 9.37
N GLY A 185 -0.48 -15.68 10.22
CA GLY A 185 -0.52 -17.13 10.02
C GLY A 185 -1.92 -17.75 10.19
N ALA A 186 -2.01 -19.06 10.00
CA ALA A 186 -3.22 -19.79 10.39
C ALA A 186 -3.22 -20.00 11.91
N GLY A 187 -4.29 -19.61 12.61
CA GLY A 187 -4.33 -19.66 14.07
C GLY A 187 -5.63 -19.19 14.69
N SER A 188 -5.66 -19.15 16.02
CA SER A 188 -6.68 -18.45 16.80
C SER A 188 -6.10 -17.11 17.23
N TYR A 189 -6.83 -16.04 16.92
CA TYR A 189 -6.48 -14.65 17.19
C TYR A 189 -7.67 -13.91 17.82
#